data_AF-A0A533VGS5-F1
#
_entry.id   AF-A0A533VGS5-F1
#
_cell.length_a   1.000
_cell.length_b   1.000
_cell.length_c   1.000
_cell.angle_alpha   90.00
_cell.angle_beta   90.00
_cell.angle_gamma   90.00
#
_symmetry.space_group_name_H-M   'P 1'
#
loop_
_entity.id
_entity.type
_entity.pdbx_description
1 polymer ?
#
loop_
_entity_poly.entity_id
_entity_poly.type
_entity_poly.pdbx_seq_one_letter_code
_entity_poly.pdbx_strand_id
1 'polypeptide(L)'
;MKECPICGREVYENPNEPYKICIVCRTVGPDRLYYIPEKGKLVTIFHKERIPKIPVEEMRKLYEEYYQQVEEHGKQMKEKLRKSGAKPRFKRSYNESK
;
A
#
# COMPACT_ATOMS: atom_id res chain seq x y z
N MET A 1 -2.39 17.34 -6.02
CA MET A 1 -1.28 16.35 -5.99
C MET A 1 -0.67 16.40 -4.61
N LYS A 2 -0.47 15.25 -3.96
CA LYS A 2 0.14 15.17 -2.63
C LYS A 2 1.47 14.43 -2.75
N GLU A 3 2.50 14.87 -2.04
CA GLU A 3 3.76 14.13 -1.97
C GLU A 3 3.70 13.07 -0.86
N CYS A 4 4.29 11.91 -1.12
CA CYS A 4 4.46 10.87 -0.12
C CYS A 4 5.40 11.38 0.98
N PRO A 5 5.01 11.38 2.27
CA PRO A 5 5.87 11.87 3.34
C PRO A 5 7.12 11.01 3.53
N ILE A 6 7.11 9.74 3.11
CA ILE A 6 8.25 8.83 3.26
C ILE A 6 9.31 9.07 2.19
N CYS A 7 8.94 9.12 0.91
CA CYS A 7 9.91 9.17 -0.19
C CYS A 7 9.83 10.44 -1.05
N GLY A 8 8.89 11.35 -0.75
CA GLY A 8 8.65 12.58 -1.51
C GLY A 8 8.14 12.36 -2.93
N ARG A 9 7.66 11.16 -3.28
CA ARG A 9 7.07 10.91 -4.59
C ARG A 9 5.67 11.50 -4.66
N GLU A 10 5.33 12.13 -5.79
CA GLU A 10 3.96 12.54 -6.09
C GLU A 10 2.99 11.36 -6.10
N VAL A 11 1.86 11.57 -5.43
CA VAL A 11 0.75 10.63 -5.29
C VAL A 11 -0.49 11.30 -5.83
N TYR A 12 -1.17 10.59 -6.73
CA TYR A 12 -2.51 10.97 -7.16
C TYR A 12 -3.48 10.74 -6.01
N GLU A 13 -4.28 11.75 -5.69
CA GLU A 13 -5.34 11.61 -4.69
C GLU A 13 -6.40 10.67 -5.24
N ASN A 14 -6.50 9.48 -4.64
CA ASN A 14 -7.59 8.57 -4.89
C ASN A 14 -8.62 8.77 -3.77
N PRO A 15 -9.83 9.27 -4.08
CA PRO A 15 -10.85 9.52 -3.06
C PRO A 15 -11.31 8.25 -2.30
N ASN A 16 -11.01 7.07 -2.85
CA ASN A 16 -11.30 5.78 -2.21
C ASN A 16 -10.14 5.25 -1.35
N GLU A 17 -9.01 5.94 -1.29
CA GLU A 17 -7.83 5.53 -0.52
C GLU A 17 -7.37 6.68 0.39
N PRO A 18 -7.71 6.66 1.68
CA PRO A 18 -7.40 7.76 2.60
C PRO A 18 -5.92 7.81 3.04
N TYR A 19 -5.04 7.03 2.40
CA TYR A 19 -3.69 6.80 2.90
C TYR A 19 -2.69 7.87 2.46
N LYS A 20 -1.89 8.36 3.40
CA LYS A 20 -0.87 9.40 3.18
C LYS A 20 0.36 8.90 2.41
N ILE A 21 0.67 7.61 2.48
CA ILE A 21 1.87 7.03 1.87
C ILE A 21 1.61 6.54 0.44
N CYS A 22 2.59 6.62 -0.46
CA CYS A 22 2.44 6.15 -1.83
C CYS A 22 2.40 4.62 -1.93
N ILE A 23 1.85 4.10 -3.04
CA ILE A 23 1.76 2.67 -3.31
C ILE A 23 3.11 1.94 -3.20
N VAL A 24 4.21 2.57 -3.62
CA VAL A 24 5.56 2.01 -3.50
C VAL A 24 5.93 1.79 -2.04
N CYS A 25 5.73 2.79 -1.18
CA CYS A 25 6.04 2.67 0.24
C CYS A 25 5.14 1.62 0.92
N ARG A 26 3.86 1.54 0.54
CA ARG A 26 2.94 0.51 1.05
C ARG A 26 3.41 -0.90 0.68
N THR A 27 3.88 -1.11 -0.55
CA THR A 27 4.36 -2.42 -1.04
C THR A 27 5.69 -2.83 -0.41
N VAL A 28 6.61 -1.88 -0.19
CA VAL A 28 7.93 -2.17 0.40
C VAL A 28 7.83 -2.46 1.90
N GLY A 29 6.93 -1.78 2.60
CA GLY A 29 6.71 -1.98 4.04
C GLY A 29 7.71 -1.25 4.96
N PRO A 30 7.48 -1.29 6.28
CA PRO A 30 8.32 -0.60 7.27
C PRO A 30 9.72 -1.23 7.43
N ASP A 31 9.87 -2.53 7.15
CA ASP A 31 11.09 -3.28 7.45
C ASP A 31 12.24 -3.00 6.47
N ARG A 32 11.93 -2.47 5.29
CA ARG A 32 12.91 -2.19 4.23
C ARG A 32 13.17 -0.70 4.11
N LEU A 33 14.04 -0.17 4.96
CA LEU A 33 14.45 1.24 4.97
C LEU A 33 14.89 1.72 3.59
N TYR A 34 15.75 0.94 2.95
CA TYR A 34 16.25 1.21 1.61
C TYR A 34 15.76 0.12 0.66
N TYR A 35 15.31 0.52 -0.52
CA TYR A 35 15.02 -0.40 -1.60
C TYR A 35 15.67 0.12 -2.86
N ILE A 36 16.67 -0.60 -3.35
CA ILE A 36 17.31 -0.35 -4.64
C ILE A 36 17.00 -1.58 -5.48
N PRO A 37 16.26 -1.45 -6.59
CA PRO A 37 16.00 -2.59 -7.46
C PRO A 37 17.32 -3.12 -8.06
N GLU A 38 17.48 -4.44 -8.09
CA GLU A 38 18.65 -5.08 -8.71
C GLU A 38 18.70 -4.79 -10.22
N LYS A 39 19.90 -4.48 -10.73
CA LYS A 39 20.12 -4.24 -12.16
C LYS A 39 19.71 -5.47 -12.98
N GLY A 40 18.94 -5.27 -14.05
CA GLY A 40 18.54 -6.32 -14.99
C GLY A 40 17.22 -7.02 -14.66
N LYS A 41 16.61 -6.76 -13.50
CA LYS A 41 15.22 -7.17 -13.25
C LYS A 41 14.26 -6.16 -13.88
N LEU A 42 13.20 -6.65 -14.54
CA LEU A 42 12.07 -5.83 -14.94
C LEU A 42 11.40 -5.27 -13.68
N VAL A 43 11.84 -4.09 -13.30
CA VAL A 43 11.32 -3.34 -12.18
C VAL A 43 9.91 -2.92 -12.58
N THR A 44 8.88 -3.57 -12.07
CA THR A 44 7.50 -3.10 -12.30
C THR A 44 7.41 -1.64 -11.82
N ILE A 45 6.50 -0.86 -12.39
CA ILE A 45 6.36 0.61 -12.23
C ILE A 45 6.39 1.05 -10.74
N PHE A 46 6.07 0.12 -9.84
CA PHE A 46 6.04 0.24 -8.39
C PHE A 46 7.37 0.05 -7.65
N HIS A 47 8.47 -0.33 -8.31
CA HIS A 47 9.73 -0.71 -7.66
C HIS A 47 10.88 0.26 -7.98
N LYS A 48 10.63 1.56 -8.14
CA LYS A 48 11.77 2.51 -8.20
C LYS A 48 12.44 2.60 -6.82
N GLU A 49 13.65 3.13 -6.82
CA GLU A 49 14.45 3.37 -5.62
C GLU A 49 13.64 4.08 -4.52
N ARG A 50 13.77 3.57 -3.29
CA ARG A 50 13.20 4.16 -2.09
C ARG A 50 14.34 4.60 -1.18
N ILE A 51 14.41 5.91 -0.98
CA ILE A 51 15.22 6.54 0.04
C ILE A 51 14.25 7.31 0.95
N PRO A 52 14.12 6.93 2.24
CA PRO A 52 13.32 7.69 3.19
C PRO A 52 13.88 9.10 3.34
N LYS A 53 13.01 10.11 3.22
CA LYS A 53 13.34 11.52 3.48
C LYS A 53 13.12 11.94 4.94
N ILE A 54 12.61 11.03 5.75
CA ILE A 54 12.24 11.25 7.15
C ILE A 54 12.97 10.25 8.06
N PRO A 55 13.11 10.55 9.36
CA PRO A 55 13.65 9.61 10.35
C PRO A 55 12.89 8.28 10.39
N VAL A 56 13.58 7.22 10.80
CA VAL A 56 13.01 5.86 10.87
C VAL A 56 11.83 5.78 11.83
N GLU A 57 11.89 6.52 12.93
CA GLU A 57 10.85 6.59 13.96
C GLU A 57 9.57 7.22 13.40
N GLU A 58 9.69 8.33 12.66
CA GLU A 58 8.56 8.98 12.00
C GLU A 58 7.98 8.09 10.90
N MET A 59 8.85 7.42 10.15
CA MET A 59 8.44 6.45 9.15
C MET A 59 7.63 5.31 9.77
N ARG A 60 8.07 4.75 10.91
CA ARG A 60 7.33 3.70 11.63
C ARG A 60 5.95 4.18 12.07
N LYS A 61 5.84 5.38 12.65
CA LYS A 61 4.54 5.99 13.01
C LYS A 61 3.61 6.11 11.81
N LEU A 62 4.12 6.54 10.65
CA LEU A 62 3.32 6.62 9.43
C LEU A 62 2.83 5.24 8.93
N TYR A 63 3.63 4.18 9.11
CA TYR A 63 3.17 2.83 8.80
C TYR A 63 2.13 2.32 9.80
N GLU A 64 2.27 2.62 11.09
CA GLU A 64 1.24 2.30 12.08
C GLU A 64 -0.08 2.99 11.76
N GLU A 65 -0.06 4.30 11.46
CA GLU A 65 -1.24 5.04 10.98
C GLU A 65 -1.83 4.39 9.73
N TYR A 66 -0.99 4.01 8.76
CA TYR A 66 -1.43 3.35 7.54
C TYR A 66 -2.15 2.02 7.83
N TYR A 67 -1.60 1.16 8.69
CA TYR A 67 -2.22 -0.13 9.00
C TYR A 67 -3.55 0.03 9.75
N GLN A 68 -3.65 1.01 10.65
CA GLN A 68 -4.92 1.35 11.31
C GLN A 68 -5.98 1.80 10.30
N GLN A 69 -5.61 2.68 9.36
CA GLN A 69 -6.50 3.13 8.29
C GLN A 69 -6.96 1.99 7.38
N VAL A 70 -6.05 1.06 7.04
CA VAL A 70 -6.39 -0.12 6.22
C VAL A 70 -7.37 -1.03 6.95
N GLU A 71 -7.15 -1.25 8.25
CA GLU A 71 -8.04 -2.09 9.07
C GLU A 71 -9.44 -1.47 9.16
N GLU A 72 -9.53 -0.17 9.45
CA GLU A 72 -10.78 0.55 9.53
C GLU A 72 -11.53 0.58 8.19
N HIS A 73 -10.82 0.91 7.11
CA HIS A 73 -11.39 0.88 5.76
C HIS A 73 -11.88 -0.52 5.38
N GLY A 74 -11.14 -1.57 5.76
CA GLY A 74 -11.55 -2.96 5.61
C GLY A 74 -12.84 -3.29 6.36
N LYS A 75 -13.00 -2.80 7.60
CA LYS A 75 -14.25 -2.95 8.38
C LYS A 75 -15.43 -2.25 7.69
N GLN A 76 -15.24 -1.01 7.25
CA GLN A 76 -16.28 -0.25 6.53
C GLN A 76 -16.71 -0.94 5.24
N MET A 77 -15.76 -1.45 4.46
CA MET A 77 -16.06 -2.17 3.21
C MET A 77 -16.80 -3.49 3.46
N LYS A 78 -16.40 -4.25 4.49
CA LYS A 78 -17.14 -5.46 4.93
C LYS A 78 -18.56 -5.13 5.35
N GLU A 79 -18.76 -4.03 6.09
CA GLU A 79 -20.09 -3.60 6.50
C GLU A 79 -20.96 -3.19 5.29
N LYS A 80 -20.40 -2.42 4.34
CA LYS A 80 -21.08 -2.05 3.10
C LYS A 80 -21.50 -3.29 2.29
N LEU A 81 -20.61 -4.28 2.16
CA LEU A 81 -20.92 -5.55 1.49
C LEU A 81 -21.99 -6.36 2.22
N ARG A 82 -21.97 -6.36 3.57
CA ARG A 82 -23.01 -7.01 4.38
C ARG A 82 -24.37 -6.36 4.16
N LYS A 83 -24.44 -5.03 4.13
CA LYS A 83 -25.68 -4.26 3.93
C LYS A 83 -26.23 -4.38 2.50
N SER A 84 -25.36 -4.54 1.49
CA SER A 84 -25.79 -4.66 0.09
C SER A 84 -26.28 -6.05 -0.31
N GLY A 85 -26.25 -7.05 0.58
CA GLY A 85 -26.63 -8.43 0.28
C GLY A 85 -25.70 -9.15 -0.71
N ALA A 86 -24.61 -8.48 -1.13
CA ALA A 86 -23.64 -9.03 -2.07
C ALA A 86 -22.73 -10.03 -1.34
N LYS A 87 -22.90 -11.33 -1.60
CA LYS A 87 -21.93 -12.33 -1.16
C LYS A 87 -20.58 -12.07 -1.87
N PRO A 88 -19.45 -12.01 -1.15
CA PRO A 88 -18.15 -11.91 -1.79
C PRO A 88 -17.98 -13.13 -2.72
N ARG A 89 -17.88 -12.88 -4.03
CA ARG A 89 -17.48 -13.91 -4.98
C ARG A 89 -15.99 -14.15 -4.78
N PHE A 90 -15.65 -15.07 -3.88
CA PHE A 90 -14.34 -15.69 -3.90
C PHE A 90 -14.22 -16.46 -5.22
N LYS A 91 -13.64 -15.83 -6.25
CA LYS A 91 -13.09 -16.58 -7.37
C LYS A 91 -11.91 -17.35 -6.80
N ARG A 92 -12.07 -18.66 -6.56
CA ARG A 92 -10.93 -19.58 -6.44
C ARG A 92 -10.12 -19.38 -7.71
N SER A 93 -8.92 -18.80 -7.62
CA SER A 93 -7.95 -18.91 -8.69
C SER A 93 -7.67 -20.40 -8.84
N TYR A 94 -8.06 -20.94 -9.99
CA TYR A 94 -7.85 -22.32 -10.40
C TYR A 94 -6.34 -22.62 -10.35
N ASN A 95 -5.87 -23.29 -9.31
CA ASN A 95 -4.59 -24.00 -9.36
C ASN A 95 -4.92 -25.43 -9.78
N GLU A 96 -5.13 -25.62 -11.08
CA GLU A 96 -4.81 -26.90 -11.70
C GLU A 96 -3.31 -26.89 -12.00
N SER A 97 -2.51 -27.37 -11.04
CA SER A 97 -1.18 -27.88 -11.38
C SER A 97 -1.36 -29.37 -11.65
N LYS A 98 -1.17 -29.71 -12.93
CA LYS A 98 -1.00 -31.06 -13.47
C LYS A 98 0.08 -31.84 -12.72
#